data_AF-A0A1G1HDR7-F1
#
_entry.id   AF-A0A1G1HDR7-F1
#
_cell.length_a   1.000
_cell.length_b   1.000
_cell.length_c   1.000
_cell.angle_alpha   90.00
_cell.angle_beta   90.00
_cell.angle_gamma   90.00
#
_symmetry.space_group_name_H-M   'P 1'
#
loop_
_entity.id
_entity.type
_entity.pdbx_description
1 polymer ?
#
loop_
_entity_poly.entity_id
_entity_poly.type
_entity_poly.pdbx_seq_one_letter_code
_entity_poly.pdbx_strand_id
1 'polypeptide(L)' 'MAMKIFHAYEDCYLEKDKRKIFDDLFDKYLMLVDFDRFMDTYDGIVSLGLTHRFEYDLMVKTLKDHSLISD' A
#
# COMPACT_ATOMS: atom_id res chain seq x y z
N MET A 1 -9.82 5.70 -1.50
CA MET A 1 -9.15 4.74 -0.59
C MET A 1 -7.65 4.64 -0.91
N ALA A 2 -7.26 4.37 -2.17
CA ALA A 2 -5.84 4.41 -2.59
C ALA A 2 -5.12 5.72 -2.22
N MET A 3 -5.74 6.87 -2.48
CA MET A 3 -5.19 8.18 -2.09
C MET A 3 -5.01 8.36 -0.57
N LYS A 4 -5.92 7.82 0.26
CA LYS A 4 -5.76 7.83 1.73
C LYS A 4 -4.52 7.03 2.16
N ILE A 5 -4.31 5.87 1.54
CA ILE A 5 -3.16 4.99 1.82
C ILE A 5 -1.87 5.68 1.41
N PHE A 6 -1.85 6.31 0.23
CA PHE A 6 -0.69 7.06 -0.26
C PHE A 6 -0.36 8.25 0.66
N HIS A 7 -1.36 9.04 1.06
CA HIS A 7 -1.14 10.14 2.00
C HIS A 7 -0.64 9.64 3.36
N ALA A 8 -1.16 8.52 3.87
CA ALA A 8 -0.69 7.93 5.12
C ALA A 8 0.74 7.38 5.00
N TYR A 9 1.11 6.84 3.83
CA TYR A 9 2.48 6.45 3.54
C TYR A 9 3.42 7.67 3.56
N GLU A 10 3.02 8.78 2.93
CA GLU A 10 3.78 10.04 2.97
C GLU A 10 3.90 10.61 4.39
N ASP A 11 2.82 10.59 5.17
CA ASP A 11 2.80 11.06 6.56
C ASP A 11 3.72 10.20 7.45
N CYS A 12 3.67 8.88 7.26
CA CYS A 12 4.53 7.92 7.95
C CYS A 12 5.94 7.80 7.34
N TYR A 13 6.28 8.55 6.28
CA TYR A 13 7.54 8.40 5.55
C TYR A 13 8.76 8.73 6.43
N LEU A 14 8.59 9.65 7.38
CA LEU A 14 9.62 10.03 8.35
C LEU A 14 9.77 9.00 9.49
N GLU A 15 8.76 8.16 9.71
CA GLU A 15 8.76 7.12 10.74
C GLU A 15 9.32 5.81 10.15
N LYS A 16 10.64 5.58 10.30
CA LYS A 16 11.34 4.41 9.73
C LYS A 16 10.63 3.07 9.97
N ASP A 17 10.13 2.84 11.17
CA ASP A 17 9.43 1.60 11.53
C ASP A 17 8.13 1.42 10.73
N LYS A 18 7.33 2.48 10.62
CA LYS A 18 6.07 2.47 9.87
C LYS A 18 6.30 2.40 8.37
N ARG A 19 7.26 3.19 7.87
CA ARG A 19 7.67 3.16 6.47
C ARG A 19 8.08 1.75 6.04
N LYS A 20 8.85 1.03 6.87
CA LYS A 20 9.26 -0.34 6.56
C LYS A 20 8.05 -1.26 6.36
N ILE A 21 7.01 -1.12 7.17
CA ILE A 21 5.78 -1.91 7.03
C ILE A 21 5.10 -1.60 5.69
N PHE A 22 4.98 -0.32 5.33
CA PHE A 22 4.43 0.06 4.03
C PHE A 22 5.26 -0.48 2.87
N ASP A 23 6.59 -0.33 2.91
CA ASP A 23 7.50 -0.85 1.89
C ASP A 23 7.36 -2.38 1.74
N ASP A 24 7.33 -3.14 2.84
CA ASP A 24 7.13 -4.60 2.82
C ASP A 24 5.77 -5.01 2.22
N LEU A 25 4.70 -4.30 2.58
CA LEU A 25 3.36 -4.57 2.07
C LEU A 25 3.28 -4.22 0.58
N PHE A 26 3.77 -3.04 0.20
CA PHE A 26 3.76 -2.60 -1.19
C PHE A 26 4.63 -3.50 -2.05
N ASP A 27 5.82 -3.89 -1.62
CA ASP A 27 6.65 -4.85 -2.34
C ASP A 27 5.88 -6.17 -2.57
N LYS A 28 5.28 -6.72 -1.51
CA LYS A 28 4.54 -7.99 -1.60
C LYS A 28 3.30 -7.93 -2.49
N TYR A 29 2.49 -6.89 -2.36
CA TYR A 29 1.20 -6.80 -3.05
C TYR A 29 1.33 -6.14 -4.43
N LEU A 30 2.13 -5.07 -4.57
CA LEU A 30 2.31 -4.38 -5.84
C LEU A 30 3.07 -5.24 -6.85
N MET A 31 3.94 -6.17 -6.43
CA MET A 31 4.53 -7.16 -7.35
C MET A 31 3.49 -8.00 -8.11
N LEU A 32 2.25 -8.11 -7.62
CA LEU A 32 1.18 -8.83 -8.33
C LEU A 32 0.66 -8.06 -9.56
N VAL A 33 0.77 -6.73 -9.55
CA VAL A 33 0.27 -5.86 -10.62
C VAL A 33 1.38 -5.18 -11.42
N ASP A 34 2.54 -5.00 -10.81
CA ASP A 34 3.68 -4.29 -11.38
C ASP A 34 4.98 -5.00 -10.99
N PHE A 35 5.20 -6.15 -11.63
CA PHE A 35 6.39 -6.96 -11.43
C PHE A 35 7.68 -6.23 -11.85
N ASP A 36 7.60 -5.43 -12.91
CA ASP A 36 8.73 -4.66 -13.46
C ASP A 36 9.00 -3.34 -12.70
N ARG A 37 8.20 -3.02 -11.66
CA ARG A 37 8.30 -1.78 -10.86
C ARG A 37 8.28 -0.51 -11.71
N PHE A 38 7.50 -0.53 -12.78
CA PHE A 38 7.38 0.57 -13.72
C PHE A 38 6.32 1.58 -13.29
N MET A 39 5.37 1.16 -12.45
CA MET A 39 4.30 1.99 -11.91
C MET A 39 4.72 2.65 -10.60
N ASP A 40 4.33 3.91 -10.45
CA ASP A 40 4.42 4.60 -9.17
C ASP A 40 3.56 3.87 -8.12
N THR A 41 3.94 3.98 -6.85
CA THR A 41 3.24 3.32 -5.73
C THR A 41 1.74 3.61 -5.75
N TYR A 42 1.34 4.84 -6.10
CA TYR A 42 -0.07 5.21 -6.22
C TYR A 42 -0.78 4.42 -7.34
N ASP A 43 -0.21 4.37 -8.54
CA ASP A 43 -0.76 3.62 -9.67
C ASP A 43 -0.79 2.11 -9.41
N GLY A 44 0.21 1.59 -8.70
CA GLY A 44 0.23 0.21 -8.22
C GLY A 44 -0.93 -0.06 -7.26
N ILE A 45 -1.15 0.81 -6.26
CA ILE A 45 -2.25 0.65 -5.30
C ILE A 45 -3.62 0.74 -6.01
N VAL A 46 -3.76 1.65 -6.97
CA VAL A 46 -4.99 1.79 -7.77
C VAL A 46 -5.21 0.54 -8.61
N SER A 47 -4.18 0.09 -9.34
CA SER A 47 -4.25 -1.11 -10.17
C SER A 47 -4.59 -2.34 -9.33
N LEU A 48 -3.93 -2.53 -8.19
CA LEU A 48 -4.25 -3.61 -7.24
C LEU A 48 -5.72 -3.57 -6.80
N GLY A 49 -6.27 -2.39 -6.50
CA GLY A 49 -7.68 -2.25 -6.16
C GLY A 49 -8.64 -2.58 -7.32
N LEU A 50 -8.20 -2.40 -8.56
CA LEU A 50 -8.99 -2.66 -9.78
C LEU A 50 -8.92 -4.12 -10.23
N THR A 51 -7.74 -4.74 -10.20
CA THR A 51 -7.51 -6.10 -10.71
C THR A 51 -7.50 -7.16 -9.61
N HIS A 52 -6.99 -6.84 -8.42
CA HIS A 52 -6.78 -7.75 -7.29
C HIS A 52 -7.46 -7.22 -6.00
N ARG A 53 -8.78 -7.04 -6.07
CA ARG A 53 -9.56 -6.42 -4.98
C ARG A 53 -9.44 -7.15 -3.64
N PHE A 54 -9.26 -8.47 -3.64
CA PHE A 54 -9.11 -9.26 -2.41
C PHE A 54 -7.77 -9.00 -1.72
N GLU A 55 -6.68 -8.97 -2.49
CA GLU A 55 -5.33 -8.64 -2.02
C GLU A 55 -5.24 -7.18 -1.59
N TYR A 56 -5.93 -6.28 -2.29
CA TYR A 56 -6.10 -4.90 -1.88
C TYR A 56 -6.78 -4.79 -0.51
N ASP A 57 -7.88 -5.52 -0.28
CA ASP A 57 -8.60 -5.49 1.00
C ASP A 57 -7.74 -6.07 2.14
N LEU A 58 -6.98 -7.14 1.87
CA LEU A 58 -6.00 -7.68 2.80
C LEU A 58 -4.91 -6.66 3.15
N MET A 59 -4.35 -5.97 2.15
CA MET A 59 -3.36 -4.92 2.37
C MET A 59 -3.94 -3.81 3.26
N VAL A 60 -5.14 -3.32 2.93
CA VAL A 60 -5.84 -2.29 3.72
C VAL A 60 -6.10 -2.77 5.14
N LYS A 61 -6.51 -4.03 5.32
CA LYS A 61 -6.74 -4.62 6.64
C LYS A 61 -5.46 -4.67 7.46
N THR A 62 -4.34 -5.10 6.87
CA THR A 62 -3.04 -5.11 7.55
C THR A 62 -2.58 -3.69 7.92
N LEU A 63 -2.76 -2.71 7.02
CA LEU A 63 -2.46 -1.31 7.33
C LEU A 63 -3.30 -0.78 8.51
N LYS A 64 -4.59 -1.15 8.58
CA LYS A 64 -5.45 -0.81 9.72
C LYS A 64 -5.01 -1.50 11.02
N ASP A 65 -4.64 -2.77 10.96
CA ASP A 65 -4.16 -3.55 12.11
C ASP A 65 -2.89 -2.92 12.72
N HIS A 66 -1.98 -2.45 11.86
CA HIS A 66 -0.80 -1.70 12.27
C HIS A 66 -1.08 -0.23 12.65
N SER A 67 -2.33 0.22 12.68
CA SER A 67 -2.74 1.60 12.97
C SER A 67 -2.08 2.64 12.06
N LEU A 68 -1.74 2.25 10.82
CA LEU A 68 -1.08 3.10 9.83
C LEU A 68 -2.08 3.96 9.05
N ILE A 69 -3.32 3.48 8.91
CA ILE A 69 -4.40 4.21 8.26
C ILE A 69 -5.64 4.22 9.17
N SER A 70 -6.32 5.37 9.26
CA SER A 70 -7.64 5.47 9.88
C SER A 70 -8.74 5.17 8.86
N ASP A 71 -9.87 4.65 9.36
CA ASP A 71 -11.06 4.25 8.59
C ASP A 71 -11.55 5.34 7.59
#